data_AF-M3GTU0-F1
#
_entry.id   AF-M3GTU0-F1
#
_cell.length_a   1.000
_cell.length_b   1.000
_cell.length_c   1.000
_cell.angle_alpha   90.00
_cell.angle_beta   90.00
_cell.angle_gamma   90.00
#
_symmetry.space_group_name_H-M   'P 1'
#
loop_
_entity.id
_entity.type
_entity.pdbx_description
1 polymer ?
#
loop_
_entity_poly.entity_id
_entity_poly.type
_entity_poly.pdbx_seq_one_letter_code
_entity_poly.pdbx_strand_id
1 'polypeptide(L)'
;MQNFFLQAVTLKRKSRNRNIQKMLNKVAELKKQLRIQAKTLDLSDTRDGDSPSAFEEYLESVAMLARVKMFYWGVTIPDESPYSPALLAAEVLLIKAEIVEEFGFNDGFDPEEVSTGGGEGTKVKRSRMSAEERGEIVEGFRNKAYLLLFGKQPSETPGVA
;
A
#
# COMPACT_ATOMS: atom_id res chain seq x y z
N MET A 1 21.51 33.54 26.10
CA MET A 1 21.26 32.08 26.18
C MET A 1 19.93 31.61 25.55
N GLN A 2 19.19 32.43 24.78
CA GLN A 2 17.92 32.00 24.16
C GLN A 2 18.07 31.31 22.78
N ASN A 3 19.16 31.53 22.05
CA ASN A 3 19.34 30.97 20.70
C ASN A 3 19.63 29.46 20.65
N PHE A 4 20.24 28.89 21.69
CA PHE A 4 20.52 27.45 21.75
C PHE A 4 19.27 26.61 22.00
N PHE A 5 18.31 27.12 22.77
CA PHE A 5 17.06 26.41 23.05
C PHE A 5 16.16 26.35 21.80
N LEU A 6 16.10 27.43 21.01
CA LEU A 6 15.40 27.45 19.73
C LEU A 6 16.08 26.58 18.67
N GLN A 7 17.42 26.55 18.59
CA GLN A 7 18.11 25.60 17.71
C GLN A 7 17.87 24.14 18.14
N ALA A 8 17.91 23.83 19.44
CA ALA A 8 17.65 22.49 19.95
C ALA A 8 16.20 22.05 19.74
N VAL A 9 15.21 22.94 19.90
CA VAL A 9 13.80 22.63 19.61
C VAL A 9 13.56 22.46 18.11
N THR A 10 14.20 23.27 17.27
CA THR A 10 14.11 23.15 15.80
C THR A 10 14.82 21.91 15.30
N LEU A 11 15.99 21.55 15.85
CA LEU A 11 16.70 20.29 15.57
C LEU A 11 15.92 19.08 16.07
N LYS A 12 15.27 19.16 17.25
CA LYS A 12 14.43 18.09 17.80
C LYS A 12 13.07 17.98 17.10
N ARG A 13 12.60 19.02 16.38
CA ARG A 13 11.47 18.95 15.43
C ARG A 13 11.90 18.43 14.05
N LYS A 14 13.05 18.85 13.54
CA LYS A 14 13.62 18.41 12.24
C LYS A 14 14.23 16.99 12.30
N SER A 15 14.53 16.50 13.49
CA SER A 15 14.90 15.10 13.79
C SER A 15 13.68 14.22 14.09
N ARG A 16 12.63 14.75 14.72
CA ARG A 16 11.34 14.01 14.86
C ARG A 16 10.63 13.76 13.53
N ASN A 17 10.84 14.61 12.53
CA ASN A 17 10.26 14.46 11.19
C ASN A 17 11.10 13.64 10.20
N ARG A 18 12.19 12.99 10.64
CA ARG A 18 12.97 12.07 9.78
C ARG A 18 12.81 10.59 10.15
N ASN A 19 12.06 10.29 11.22
CA ASN A 19 11.87 8.93 11.74
C ASN A 19 10.38 8.56 11.94
N ILE A 20 9.45 9.19 11.22
CA ILE A 20 8.30 8.42 10.79
C ILE A 20 8.84 7.61 9.62
N GLN A 21 9.30 6.38 9.86
CA GLN A 21 9.51 5.45 8.77
C GLN A 21 8.16 5.33 8.04
N LYS A 22 8.01 6.07 6.93
CA LYS A 22 6.74 6.19 6.18
C LYS A 22 6.21 4.83 5.74
N MET A 23 7.09 3.84 5.62
CA MET A 23 6.84 2.51 5.09
C MET A 23 7.56 1.48 5.96
N LEU A 24 6.90 0.37 6.26
CA LEU A 24 7.49 -0.76 6.98
C LEU A 24 8.40 -1.56 6.05
N ASN A 25 7.96 -1.78 4.82
CA ASN A 25 8.75 -2.36 3.75
C ASN A 25 9.52 -1.26 2.99
N LYS A 26 10.75 -1.58 2.59
CA LYS A 26 11.49 -0.74 1.63
C LYS A 26 10.77 -0.77 0.28
N VAL A 27 10.80 0.34 -0.45
CA VAL A 27 10.23 0.47 -1.81
C VAL A 27 10.64 -0.69 -2.72
N ALA A 28 11.91 -1.07 -2.73
CA ALA A 28 12.42 -2.18 -3.55
C ALA A 28 11.76 -3.53 -3.21
N GLU A 29 11.43 -3.77 -1.94
CA GLU A 29 10.74 -5.00 -1.52
C GLU A 29 9.25 -4.96 -1.84
N LEU A 30 8.60 -3.79 -1.69
CA LEU A 30 7.22 -3.63 -2.13
C LEU A 30 7.05 -3.88 -3.62
N LYS A 31 7.94 -3.35 -4.48
CA LYS A 31 7.89 -3.61 -5.92
C LYS A 31 7.93 -5.13 -6.22
N LYS A 32 8.74 -5.90 -5.49
CA LYS A 32 8.82 -7.37 -5.64
C LYS A 32 7.56 -8.09 -5.14
N GLN A 33 7.01 -7.65 -4.00
CA GLN A 33 5.87 -8.31 -3.35
C GLN A 33 4.54 -7.99 -4.04
N LEU A 34 4.39 -6.76 -4.53
CA LEU A 34 3.19 -6.32 -5.24
C LEU A 34 3.12 -6.94 -6.64
N ARG A 35 4.26 -7.19 -7.30
CA ARG A 35 4.34 -7.73 -8.67
C ARG A 35 3.56 -6.90 -9.71
N ILE A 36 3.41 -5.60 -9.46
CA ILE A 36 2.71 -4.65 -10.35
C ILE A 36 3.76 -3.80 -11.08
N GLN A 37 3.55 -3.59 -12.38
CA GLN A 37 4.42 -2.74 -13.19
C GLN A 37 3.90 -1.30 -13.19
N ALA A 38 4.75 -0.29 -12.98
CA ALA A 38 4.34 1.11 -12.99
C ALA A 38 3.50 1.51 -14.23
N LYS A 39 3.89 0.99 -15.41
CA LYS A 39 3.19 1.24 -16.67
C LYS A 39 1.73 0.79 -16.68
N THR A 40 1.35 -0.20 -15.87
CA THR A 40 -0.05 -0.66 -15.79
C THR A 40 -0.92 0.31 -15.00
N LEU A 41 -0.30 1.13 -14.16
CA LEU A 41 -0.93 2.22 -13.40
C LEU A 41 -0.79 3.57 -14.11
N ASP A 42 -0.25 3.60 -15.33
CA ASP A 42 0.08 4.83 -16.07
C ASP A 42 1.10 5.73 -15.32
N LEU A 43 2.00 5.10 -14.55
CA LEU A 43 3.05 5.78 -13.79
C LEU A 43 4.43 5.50 -14.39
N SER A 44 5.33 6.48 -14.31
CA SER A 44 6.74 6.31 -14.64
C SER A 44 7.49 5.66 -13.47
N ASP A 45 8.32 4.65 -13.77
CA ASP A 45 9.30 4.11 -12.81
C ASP A 45 10.72 4.66 -13.02
N THR A 46 10.89 5.64 -13.91
CA THR A 46 12.18 6.27 -14.15
C THR A 46 12.44 7.32 -13.08
N ARG A 47 13.60 7.22 -12.41
CA ARG A 47 14.08 8.22 -11.46
C ARG A 47 14.83 9.33 -12.19
N ASP A 48 14.70 10.55 -11.69
CA ASP A 48 15.49 11.70 -12.12
C ASP A 48 16.55 12.00 -11.05
N GLY A 49 17.77 11.49 -11.28
CA GLY A 49 18.86 11.52 -10.31
C GLY A 49 18.48 10.81 -9.00
N ASP A 50 18.57 11.53 -7.89
CA ASP A 50 18.23 11.00 -6.55
C ASP A 50 16.72 11.06 -6.24
N SER A 51 15.94 11.75 -7.07
CA SER A 51 14.49 11.90 -6.86
C SER A 51 13.76 10.56 -7.03
N PRO A 52 12.73 10.28 -6.22
CA PRO A 52 11.89 9.11 -6.42
C PRO A 52 11.17 9.20 -7.77
N SER A 53 10.86 8.04 -8.37
CA SER A 53 9.98 8.00 -9.55
C SER A 53 8.52 8.27 -9.15
N ALA A 54 7.66 8.60 -10.11
CA ALA A 54 6.22 8.76 -9.84
C ALA A 54 5.60 7.51 -9.22
N PHE A 55 6.07 6.32 -9.62
CA PHE A 55 5.65 5.07 -9.01
C PHE A 55 6.15 4.92 -7.57
N GLU A 56 7.36 5.35 -7.27
CA GLU A 56 7.91 5.31 -5.90
C GLU A 56 7.20 6.29 -4.98
N GLU A 57 6.91 7.51 -5.43
CA GLU A 57 6.11 8.50 -4.69
C GLU A 57 4.70 8.00 -4.42
N TYR A 58 4.11 7.32 -5.40
CA TYR A 58 2.82 6.67 -5.24
C TYR A 58 2.86 5.59 -4.16
N LEU A 59 3.83 4.66 -4.24
CA LEU A 59 4.02 3.61 -3.24
C LEU A 59 4.26 4.16 -1.83
N GLU A 60 5.03 5.24 -1.69
CA GLU A 60 5.21 5.94 -0.41
C GLU A 60 3.88 6.47 0.14
N SER A 61 3.04 7.02 -0.74
CA SER A 61 1.76 7.63 -0.37
C SER A 61 0.77 6.57 0.12
N VAL A 62 0.62 5.46 -0.62
CA VAL A 62 -0.29 4.37 -0.20
C VAL A 62 0.23 3.57 1.00
N ALA A 63 1.54 3.46 1.17
CA ALA A 63 2.12 2.88 2.39
C ALA A 63 1.82 3.74 3.64
N MET A 64 1.83 5.07 3.49
CA MET A 64 1.41 5.98 4.55
C MET A 64 -0.07 5.80 4.88
N LEU A 65 -0.95 5.64 3.88
CA LEU A 65 -2.37 5.33 4.10
C LEU A 65 -2.55 3.99 4.83
N ALA A 66 -1.80 2.96 4.44
CA ALA A 66 -1.79 1.67 5.12
C ALA A 66 -1.39 1.82 6.61
N ARG A 67 -0.34 2.58 6.89
CA ARG A 67 0.12 2.85 8.26
C ARG A 67 -0.94 3.60 9.08
N VAL A 68 -1.59 4.60 8.49
CA VAL A 68 -2.70 5.33 9.13
C VAL A 68 -3.86 4.40 9.44
N LYS A 69 -4.23 3.50 8.51
CA LYS A 69 -5.27 2.49 8.72
C LYS A 69 -4.94 1.56 9.90
N MET A 70 -3.72 1.03 9.94
CA MET A 70 -3.25 0.20 11.06
C MET A 70 -3.29 0.94 12.40
N PHE A 71 -2.89 2.21 12.41
CA PHE A 71 -2.98 3.06 13.59
C PHE A 71 -4.44 3.20 14.08
N TYR A 72 -5.39 3.46 13.17
CA TYR A 72 -6.82 3.51 13.50
C TYR A 72 -7.37 2.19 14.02
N TRP A 73 -6.82 1.05 13.58
CA TRP A 73 -7.17 -0.27 14.12
C TRP A 73 -6.55 -0.54 15.50
N GLY A 74 -5.69 0.35 16.03
CA GLY A 74 -5.02 0.18 17.31
C GLY A 74 -3.77 -0.70 17.23
N VAL A 75 -3.19 -0.89 16.04
CA VAL A 75 -1.93 -1.61 15.87
C VAL A 75 -0.79 -0.78 16.43
N THR A 76 -0.03 -1.35 17.37
CA THR A 76 1.20 -0.74 17.86
C THR A 76 2.35 -1.10 16.92
N ILE A 77 2.82 -0.11 16.16
CA ILE A 77 3.94 -0.27 15.23
C ILE A 77 5.22 0.20 15.94
N PRO A 78 6.26 -0.64 16.06
CA PRO A 78 7.55 -0.22 16.60
C PRO A 78 8.14 0.96 15.83
N ASP A 79 8.91 1.82 16.52
CA ASP A 79 9.59 2.94 15.87
C ASP A 79 10.78 2.49 15.00
N GLU A 80 11.34 1.31 15.28
CA GLU A 80 12.54 0.80 14.64
C GLU A 80 12.38 -0.66 14.18
N SER A 81 13.10 -0.99 13.11
CA SER A 81 13.22 -2.34 12.56
C SER A 81 14.04 -3.26 13.48
N PRO A 82 13.88 -4.60 13.43
CA PRO A 82 13.07 -5.36 12.47
C PRO A 82 11.58 -5.38 12.81
N TYR A 83 10.73 -5.25 11.79
CA TYR A 83 9.30 -5.41 11.91
C TYR A 83 8.89 -6.87 11.84
N SER A 84 7.77 -7.22 12.49
CA SER A 84 7.25 -8.57 12.42
C SER A 84 6.78 -8.89 10.99
N PRO A 85 6.87 -10.16 10.54
CA PRO A 85 6.37 -10.56 9.23
C PRO A 85 4.89 -10.24 9.03
N ALA A 86 4.08 -10.31 10.10
CA ALA A 86 2.67 -9.95 10.07
C ALA A 86 2.45 -8.47 9.75
N LEU A 87 3.22 -7.56 10.35
CA LEU A 87 3.17 -6.13 10.05
C LEU A 87 3.57 -5.82 8.60
N LEU A 88 4.65 -6.44 8.14
CA LEU A 88 5.15 -6.27 6.77
C LEU A 88 4.13 -6.77 5.74
N ALA A 89 3.54 -7.94 5.96
CA ALA A 89 2.54 -8.49 5.05
C ALA A 89 1.20 -7.75 5.11
N ALA A 90 0.80 -7.25 6.29
CA ALA A 90 -0.39 -6.41 6.41
C ALA A 90 -0.25 -5.09 5.62
N GLU A 91 0.95 -4.49 5.61
CA GLU A 91 1.19 -3.29 4.80
C GLU A 91 1.01 -3.59 3.31
N VAL A 92 1.56 -4.70 2.82
CA VAL A 92 1.41 -5.11 1.41
C VAL A 92 -0.05 -5.30 1.05
N LEU A 93 -0.82 -6.00 1.90
CA LEU A 93 -2.25 -6.23 1.66
C LEU A 93 -3.04 -4.92 1.59
N LEU A 94 -2.74 -3.97 2.49
CA LEU A 94 -3.38 -2.66 2.48
C LEU A 94 -3.00 -1.84 1.26
N ILE A 95 -1.73 -1.86 0.84
CA ILE A 95 -1.30 -1.20 -0.40
C ILE A 95 -2.00 -1.80 -1.61
N LYS A 96 -2.17 -3.12 -1.68
CA LYS A 96 -2.96 -3.76 -2.73
C LYS A 96 -4.40 -3.27 -2.75
N ALA A 97 -5.02 -3.12 -1.57
CA ALA A 97 -6.37 -2.58 -1.46
C ALA A 97 -6.46 -1.17 -2.08
N GLU A 98 -5.54 -0.26 -1.73
CA GLU A 98 -5.53 1.10 -2.28
C GLU A 98 -5.31 1.11 -3.81
N ILE A 99 -4.42 0.25 -4.33
CA ILE A 99 -4.21 0.13 -5.78
C ILE A 99 -5.48 -0.36 -6.49
N VAL A 100 -6.18 -1.34 -5.93
CA VAL A 100 -7.45 -1.84 -6.51
C VAL A 100 -8.52 -0.74 -6.46
N GLU A 101 -8.62 -0.01 -5.36
CA GLU A 101 -9.62 1.05 -5.19
C GLU A 101 -9.43 2.16 -6.24
N GLU A 102 -8.19 2.61 -6.41
CA GLU A 102 -7.83 3.73 -7.30
C GLU A 102 -7.77 3.33 -8.78
N PHE A 103 -7.15 2.20 -9.10
CA PHE A 103 -6.88 1.79 -10.49
C PHE A 103 -7.78 0.68 -11.01
N GLY A 104 -8.56 0.02 -10.14
CA GLY A 104 -9.40 -1.12 -10.52
C GLY A 104 -8.60 -2.34 -10.98
N PHE A 105 -7.40 -2.53 -10.42
CA PHE A 105 -6.52 -3.64 -10.76
C PHE A 105 -6.95 -4.92 -10.05
N ASN A 106 -7.06 -6.02 -10.79
CA ASN A 106 -7.28 -7.36 -10.21
C ASN A 106 -5.94 -8.12 -10.21
N ASP A 107 -5.49 -8.56 -9.04
CA ASP A 107 -4.35 -9.47 -8.86
C ASP A 107 -4.51 -10.79 -9.68
N GLY A 108 -5.73 -11.12 -10.11
CA GLY A 108 -6.05 -12.28 -10.95
C GLY A 108 -5.91 -12.08 -12.46
N PHE A 109 -5.44 -10.92 -12.93
CA PHE A 109 -5.16 -10.71 -14.35
C PHE A 109 -3.64 -10.80 -14.59
N ASP A 110 -3.15 -12.04 -14.62
CA ASP A 110 -1.77 -12.33 -15.03
C ASP A 110 -1.59 -11.87 -16.49
N PRO A 111 -0.69 -10.91 -16.79
CA PRO A 111 -0.46 -10.46 -18.15
C PRO A 111 0.13 -11.57 -19.05
N GLU A 112 0.58 -12.71 -18.50
CA GLU A 112 1.01 -13.87 -19.29
C GLU A 112 -0.10 -14.89 -19.60
N GLU A 113 -1.27 -14.85 -18.94
CA GLU A 113 -2.33 -15.86 -19.15
C GLU A 113 -3.41 -15.50 -20.20
N VAL A 114 -3.28 -14.38 -20.91
CA VAL A 114 -4.14 -14.10 -22.09
C VAL A 114 -3.42 -14.48 -23.38
N SER A 115 -2.91 -15.71 -23.48
CA SER A 115 -2.42 -16.23 -24.77
C SER A 115 -2.33 -17.75 -24.88
N THR A 116 -3.38 -18.50 -24.53
CA THR A 116 -3.54 -19.87 -25.05
C THR A 116 -5.03 -20.24 -25.16
N GLY A 117 -5.72 -19.58 -26.08
CA GLY A 117 -7.02 -20.00 -26.58
C GLY A 117 -7.07 -19.67 -28.06
N GLY A 118 -6.75 -20.64 -28.90
CA GLY A 118 -6.83 -20.48 -30.36
C GLY A 118 -8.26 -20.19 -30.80
N GLY A 119 -8.40 -19.30 -31.77
CA GLY A 119 -9.67 -18.99 -32.44
C GLY A 119 -10.33 -17.72 -31.91
N GLU A 120 -10.36 -16.70 -32.77
CA GLU A 120 -11.02 -15.40 -32.58
C GLU A 120 -10.42 -14.47 -31.50
N GLY A 121 -9.69 -13.47 -32.01
CA GLY A 121 -9.12 -12.37 -31.25
C GLY A 121 -10.19 -11.55 -30.54
N THR A 122 -10.57 -12.00 -29.34
CA THR A 122 -11.26 -11.15 -28.39
C THR A 122 -10.20 -10.27 -27.75
N LYS A 123 -9.99 -9.07 -28.31
CA LYS A 123 -9.38 -7.97 -27.55
C LYS A 123 -10.25 -7.78 -26.32
N VAL A 124 -9.88 -8.40 -25.21
CA VAL A 124 -10.47 -8.11 -23.91
C VAL A 124 -10.07 -6.66 -23.63
N LYS A 125 -10.96 -5.73 -23.97
CA LYS A 125 -10.90 -4.37 -23.44
C LYS A 125 -10.69 -4.54 -21.96
N ARG A 126 -9.66 -3.89 -21.40
CA ARG A 126 -9.49 -3.70 -19.96
C ARG A 126 -10.79 -3.10 -19.43
N SER A 127 -11.77 -3.94 -19.13
CA SER A 127 -13.00 -3.49 -18.53
C SER A 127 -12.59 -3.17 -17.12
N ARG A 128 -12.45 -1.88 -16.82
CA ARG A 128 -12.23 -1.42 -15.45
C ARG A 128 -13.33 -2.07 -14.61
N MET A 129 -12.94 -2.76 -13.55
CA MET A 129 -13.87 -3.41 -12.63
C MET A 129 -14.99 -2.45 -12.22
N SER A 130 -16.19 -2.98 -11.97
CA SER A 130 -17.28 -2.16 -11.44
C SER A 130 -16.91 -1.58 -10.07
N ALA A 131 -17.64 -0.57 -9.60
CA ALA A 131 -17.39 -0.01 -8.28
C ALA A 131 -17.64 -1.04 -7.17
N GLU A 132 -18.65 -1.88 -7.37
CA GLU A 132 -19.05 -2.95 -6.47
C GLU A 132 -17.97 -4.04 -6.39
N GLU A 133 -17.51 -4.54 -7.54
CA GLU A 133 -16.44 -5.55 -7.60
C GLU A 133 -15.14 -5.04 -6.96
N ARG A 134 -14.80 -3.76 -7.17
CA ARG A 134 -13.64 -3.14 -6.51
C ARG A 134 -13.82 -3.11 -5.01
N GLY A 135 -14.98 -2.68 -4.52
CA GLY A 135 -15.29 -2.62 -3.09
C GLY A 135 -15.13 -3.98 -2.41
N GLU A 136 -15.63 -5.05 -3.02
CA GLU A 136 -15.49 -6.41 -2.50
C GLU A 136 -14.02 -6.87 -2.41
N ILE A 137 -13.22 -6.63 -3.45
CA ILE A 137 -11.80 -7.00 -3.44
C ILE A 137 -11.02 -6.16 -2.40
N VAL A 138 -11.28 -4.85 -2.35
CA VAL A 138 -10.67 -3.91 -1.40
C VAL A 138 -10.94 -4.35 0.04
N GLU A 139 -12.20 -4.65 0.37
CA GLU A 139 -12.57 -5.13 1.71
C GLU A 139 -12.00 -6.54 1.97
N GLY A 140 -11.91 -7.39 0.96
CA GLY A 140 -11.22 -8.69 1.06
C GLY A 140 -9.75 -8.55 1.49
N PHE A 141 -9.01 -7.60 0.92
CA PHE A 141 -7.64 -7.31 1.32
C PHE A 141 -7.55 -6.73 2.74
N ARG A 142 -8.44 -5.78 3.08
CA ARG A 142 -8.52 -5.16 4.41
C ARG A 142 -8.83 -6.19 5.50
N ASN A 143 -9.79 -7.09 5.25
CA ASN A 143 -10.16 -8.16 6.16
C ASN A 143 -9.03 -9.18 6.36
N LYS A 144 -8.32 -9.54 5.28
CA LYS A 144 -7.12 -10.39 5.38
C LYS A 144 -6.02 -9.74 6.22
N ALA A 145 -5.77 -8.44 6.02
CA ALA A 145 -4.80 -7.69 6.80
C ALA A 145 -5.20 -7.62 8.29
N TYR A 146 -6.48 -7.36 8.56
CA TYR A 146 -7.00 -7.33 9.93
C TYR A 146 -6.90 -8.70 10.61
N LEU A 147 -7.32 -9.77 9.93
CA LEU A 147 -7.19 -11.15 10.41
C LEU A 147 -5.74 -11.50 10.72
N LEU A 148 -4.81 -11.10 9.85
CA LEU A 148 -3.38 -11.34 10.05
C LEU A 148 -2.83 -10.63 11.30
N LEU A 149 -3.30 -9.41 11.57
CA LEU A 149 -2.81 -8.58 12.68
C LEU A 149 -3.45 -8.97 14.03
N PHE A 150 -4.72 -9.38 14.03
CA PHE A 150 -5.50 -9.59 15.25
C PHE A 150 -5.92 -11.04 15.49
N GLY A 151 -5.70 -11.94 14.53
CA GLY A 151 -6.12 -13.35 14.62
C GLY A 151 -7.64 -13.58 14.58
N LYS A 152 -8.42 -12.53 14.27
CA LYS A 152 -9.88 -12.57 14.16
C LYS A 152 -10.36 -11.69 13.01
N GLN A 153 -11.53 -12.01 12.45
CA GLN A 153 -12.19 -11.10 11.52
C GLN A 153 -12.57 -9.79 12.23
N PRO A 154 -12.58 -8.64 11.54
CA PRO A 154 -13.15 -7.43 12.10
C PRO A 154 -14.60 -7.74 12.48
N SER A 155 -14.97 -7.43 13.72
CA SER A 155 -16.37 -7.54 14.12
C SER A 155 -17.17 -6.63 13.22
N GLU A 156 -18.19 -7.15 12.54
CA GLU A 156 -19.27 -6.32 12.03
C GLU A 156 -19.76 -5.51 13.22
N THR A 157 -19.42 -4.22 13.29
CA THR A 157 -19.96 -3.39 14.35
C THR A 157 -21.48 -3.38 14.14
N PRO A 158 -22.29 -3.73 15.15
CA PRO A 158 -23.73 -3.78 15.02
C PRO A 158 -24.24 -2.38 14.73
N GLY A 159 -24.77 -2.17 13.51
CA GLY A 159 -24.99 -0.80 13.05
C GLY A 159 -25.86 -0.64 11.82
N VAL A 160 -26.72 -1.61 11.51
CA VAL A 160 -27.99 -1.34 10.80
C VAL A 160 -29.01 -2.32 11.38
N ALA A 161 -29.85 -1.81 12.29
CA ALA A 161 -31.14 -2.40 12.63
C ALA A 161 -32.21 -1.83 11.70
#